data_AF-A0A923J8C6-F1
#
_entry.id   AF-A0A923J8C6-F1
#
_cell.length_a   1.000
_cell.length_b   1.000
_cell.length_c   1.000
_cell.angle_alpha   90.00
_cell.angle_beta   90.00
_cell.angle_gamma   90.00
#
_symmetry.space_group_name_H-M   'P 1'
#
loop_
_entity.id
_entity.type
_entity.pdbx_description
1 polymer ?
#
loop_
_entity_poly.entity_id
_entity_poly.type
_entity_poly.pdbx_seq_one_letter_code
_entity_poly.pdbx_strand_id
1 'polypeptide(L)'
;MNPSQPALVLTVLGTDETLHLTDFQAVVAGYTGRDEDAVRHHIDELAAIGVPEPPEVPMFYTVAAESVTTAPHIEVSGGDTSGEAEPVLVRHDGRWYLGIGSDHTDRERETVDIGDSKRACPKPVATHVVPVPDWDGLDWDATTMSSWVDGDAYQDGSLAKLRRPAGLVALLGERGLDQERDLVCFAGTVPLLTGTFVAGTTWHLRLALPDGRTLTHTYDAKKA
;
A
#
# COMPACT_ATOMS: atom_id res chain seq x y z
N MET A 1 7.05 -23.88 -22.06
CA MET A 1 5.77 -23.44 -21.47
C MET A 1 6.15 -22.42 -20.41
N ASN A 2 5.98 -21.14 -20.69
CA ASN A 2 6.16 -20.12 -19.64
C ASN A 2 5.09 -20.41 -18.58
N PRO A 3 5.44 -20.57 -17.29
CA PRO A 3 4.42 -20.48 -16.25
C PRO A 3 3.68 -19.17 -16.49
N SER A 4 2.35 -19.22 -16.58
CA SER A 4 1.51 -18.04 -16.74
C SER A 4 1.94 -17.03 -15.67
N GLN A 5 2.40 -15.85 -16.10
CA GLN A 5 2.66 -14.75 -15.16
C GLN A 5 1.41 -14.57 -14.27
N PRO A 6 1.58 -14.33 -12.97
CA PRO A 6 0.44 -14.07 -12.10
C PRO A 6 -0.32 -12.88 -12.65
N ALA A 7 -1.63 -13.07 -12.87
CA ALA A 7 -2.51 -12.00 -13.28
C ALA A 7 -3.17 -11.41 -12.02
N LEU A 8 -3.02 -10.11 -11.82
CA LEU A 8 -3.84 -9.35 -10.89
C LEU A 8 -5.11 -8.91 -11.64
N VAL A 9 -6.27 -9.28 -11.11
CA VAL A 9 -7.57 -8.98 -11.73
C VAL A 9 -8.36 -8.05 -10.81
N LEU A 10 -8.70 -6.86 -11.32
CA LEU A 10 -9.42 -5.82 -10.59
C LEU A 10 -10.69 -5.44 -11.35
N THR A 11 -11.73 -5.02 -10.64
CA THR A 11 -13.00 -4.58 -11.23
C THR A 11 -13.22 -3.10 -10.96
N VAL A 12 -13.63 -2.34 -11.97
CA VAL A 12 -13.93 -0.93 -11.81
C VAL A 12 -15.28 -0.78 -11.10
N LEU A 13 -15.27 -0.14 -9.93
CA LEU A 13 -16.42 -0.02 -9.04
C LEU A 13 -17.65 0.56 -9.76
N GLY A 14 -18.78 -0.16 -9.67
CA GLY A 14 -20.04 0.25 -10.28
C GLY A 14 -20.15 -0.06 -11.77
N THR A 15 -19.24 -0.87 -12.32
CA THR A 15 -19.24 -1.30 -13.73
C THR A 15 -18.88 -2.78 -13.85
N ASP A 16 -19.00 -3.34 -15.07
CA ASP A 16 -18.52 -4.68 -15.41
C ASP A 16 -17.09 -4.66 -16.02
N GLU A 17 -16.42 -3.50 -16.05
CA GLU A 17 -15.05 -3.37 -16.58
C GLU A 17 -14.06 -4.09 -15.65
N THR A 18 -13.28 -5.01 -16.22
CA THR A 18 -12.23 -5.76 -15.52
C THR A 18 -10.86 -5.38 -16.08
N LEU A 19 -9.91 -5.10 -15.19
CA LEU A 19 -8.51 -4.82 -15.48
C LEU A 19 -7.70 -6.09 -15.30
N HIS A 20 -6.91 -6.48 -16.29
CA HIS A 20 -6.11 -7.71 -16.26
C HIS A 20 -4.62 -7.36 -16.31
N LEU A 21 -4.04 -7.10 -15.15
CA LEU A 21 -2.62 -6.76 -15.02
C LEU A 21 -1.81 -8.06 -15.02
N THR A 22 -1.25 -8.41 -16.18
CA THR A 22 -0.43 -9.63 -16.36
C THR A 22 1.07 -9.35 -16.30
N ASP A 23 1.46 -8.10 -16.54
CA ASP A 23 2.85 -7.65 -16.48
C ASP A 23 2.90 -6.25 -15.85
N PHE A 24 2.88 -6.18 -14.51
CA PHE A 24 2.95 -4.92 -13.77
C PHE A 24 4.15 -4.83 -12.83
N GLN A 25 4.58 -3.61 -12.57
CA GLN A 25 5.54 -3.30 -11.51
C GLN A 25 4.79 -3.14 -10.19
N ALA A 26 5.34 -3.68 -9.09
CA ALA A 26 4.81 -3.50 -7.75
C ALA A 26 5.81 -2.73 -6.88
N VAL A 27 5.35 -1.65 -6.25
CA VAL A 27 6.17 -0.78 -5.42
C VAL A 27 5.43 -0.45 -4.13
N VAL A 28 6.17 -0.40 -3.02
CA VAL A 28 5.71 0.17 -1.76
C VAL A 28 6.48 1.46 -1.48
N ALA A 29 5.78 2.57 -1.29
CA ALA A 29 6.38 3.83 -0.93
C ALA A 29 6.39 4.00 0.60
N GLY A 30 7.58 4.03 1.19
CA GLY A 30 7.80 4.35 2.60
C GLY A 30 8.10 5.84 2.81
N TYR A 31 7.92 6.32 4.05
CA TYR A 31 8.17 7.72 4.43
C TYR A 31 7.40 8.74 3.58
N THR A 32 6.14 8.43 3.24
CA THR A 32 5.30 9.27 2.37
C THR A 32 4.55 10.37 3.12
N GLY A 33 4.93 10.67 4.36
CA GLY A 33 4.40 11.81 5.09
C GLY A 33 4.60 13.11 4.31
N ARG A 34 3.56 13.95 4.30
CA ARG A 34 3.59 15.28 3.65
C ARG A 34 4.35 16.31 4.47
N ASP A 35 4.39 16.13 5.79
CA ASP A 35 5.19 16.93 6.71
C ASP A 35 6.63 16.41 6.72
N GLU A 36 7.53 17.13 6.06
CA GLU A 36 8.92 16.70 5.91
C GLU A 36 9.70 16.75 7.22
N ASP A 37 9.36 17.69 8.12
CA ASP A 37 9.99 17.80 9.44
C ASP A 37 9.56 16.62 10.32
N ALA A 38 8.27 16.24 10.27
CA ALA A 38 7.78 15.07 11.00
C ALA A 38 8.38 13.76 10.46
N VAL A 39 8.52 13.63 9.13
CA VAL A 39 9.19 12.47 8.51
C VAL A 39 10.65 12.42 8.93
N ARG A 40 11.36 13.56 8.90
CA ARG A 40 12.75 13.64 9.36
C ARG A 40 12.88 13.25 10.83
N HIS A 41 12.03 13.79 11.69
CA HIS A 41 12.03 13.45 13.11
C HIS A 41 11.85 11.94 13.34
N HIS A 42 10.93 11.30 12.62
CA HIS A 42 10.73 9.85 12.71
C HIS A 42 11.94 9.05 12.22
N ILE A 43 12.61 9.50 11.14
CA ILE A 43 13.87 8.90 10.68
C ILE A 43 14.95 9.00 11.76
N ASP A 44 15.07 10.16 12.43
CA ASP A 44 16.05 10.38 13.50
C ASP A 44 15.77 9.48 14.72
N GLU A 45 14.49 9.26 15.07
CA GLU A 45 14.08 8.32 16.13
C GLU A 45 14.48 6.86 15.80
N LEU A 46 14.23 6.43 14.55
CA LEU A 46 14.63 5.11 14.06
C LEU A 46 16.16 4.94 14.03
N ALA A 47 16.88 5.98 13.60
CA ALA A 47 18.34 5.99 13.61
C ALA A 47 18.92 5.87 15.03
N ALA A 48 18.28 6.52 16.02
CA ALA A 48 18.71 6.44 17.42
C ALA A 48 18.62 5.02 18.02
N ILE A 49 17.76 4.15 17.47
CA ILE A 49 17.62 2.74 17.88
C ILE A 49 18.37 1.77 16.94
N GLY A 50 19.13 2.29 15.97
CA GLY A 50 20.02 1.51 15.11
C GLY A 50 19.45 1.11 13.75
N VAL A 51 18.27 1.60 13.37
CA VAL A 51 17.72 1.38 12.02
C VAL A 51 18.41 2.33 11.03
N PRO A 52 18.96 1.84 9.90
CA PRO A 52 19.65 2.70 8.93
C PRO A 52 18.72 3.77 8.32
N GLU A 53 19.24 4.98 8.15
CA GLU A 53 18.51 6.04 7.42
C GLU A 53 18.28 5.64 5.95
N PRO A 54 17.11 5.98 5.38
CA PRO A 54 16.86 5.74 3.96
C PRO A 54 17.73 6.67 3.11
N PRO A 55 18.24 6.19 1.95
CA PRO A 55 19.06 7.02 1.07
C PRO A 55 18.28 8.17 0.42
N GLU A 56 16.95 8.02 0.32
CA GLU A 56 16.04 8.99 -0.28
C GLU A 56 14.69 8.96 0.44
N VAL A 57 13.99 10.11 0.46
CA VAL A 57 12.65 10.25 1.04
C VAL A 57 11.71 10.85 -0.01
N PRO A 58 10.53 10.24 -0.28
CA PRO A 58 10.10 8.92 0.16
C PRO A 58 11.04 7.82 -0.38
N MET A 59 11.02 6.65 0.24
CA MET A 59 11.78 5.48 -0.21
C MET A 59 10.86 4.55 -0.99
N PHE A 60 11.30 4.07 -2.16
CA PHE A 60 10.53 3.14 -2.98
C PHE A 60 11.09 1.73 -2.89
N TYR A 61 10.30 0.80 -2.36
CA TYR A 61 10.66 -0.60 -2.22
C TYR A 61 9.97 -1.41 -3.30
N THR A 62 10.74 -1.90 -4.29
CA THR A 62 10.21 -2.84 -5.27
C THR A 62 9.92 -4.17 -4.60
N VAL A 63 8.72 -4.69 -4.85
CA VAL A 63 8.28 -6.02 -4.42
C VAL A 63 7.95 -6.88 -5.64
N ALA A 64 7.90 -8.19 -5.46
CA ALA A 64 7.51 -9.11 -6.53
C ALA A 64 6.06 -8.86 -6.95
N ALA A 65 5.76 -8.83 -8.25
CA ALA A 65 4.38 -8.68 -8.72
C ALA A 65 3.48 -9.82 -8.20
N GLU A 66 4.06 -11.01 -8.10
CA GLU A 66 3.49 -12.24 -7.54
C GLU A 66 3.03 -12.07 -6.08
N SER A 67 3.60 -11.13 -5.33
CA SER A 67 3.20 -10.92 -3.93
C SER A 67 1.89 -10.14 -3.81
N VAL A 68 1.51 -9.37 -4.84
CA VAL A 68 0.25 -8.62 -4.87
C VAL A 68 -0.90 -9.56 -5.19
N THR A 69 -1.92 -9.58 -4.34
CA THR A 69 -3.01 -10.56 -4.45
C THR A 69 -4.35 -9.98 -4.02
N THR A 70 -5.44 -10.44 -4.63
CA THR A 70 -6.82 -10.16 -4.15
C THR A 70 -7.36 -11.27 -3.26
N ALA A 71 -6.55 -12.26 -2.91
CA ALA A 71 -6.99 -13.41 -2.15
C ALA A 71 -7.48 -13.02 -0.75
N PRO A 72 -8.56 -13.64 -0.23
CA PRO A 72 -9.05 -13.39 1.12
C PRO A 72 -8.16 -14.02 2.20
N HIS A 73 -7.08 -14.70 1.82
CA HIS A 73 -6.13 -15.32 2.73
C HIS A 73 -4.72 -15.12 2.19
N ILE A 74 -3.79 -14.78 3.08
CA ILE A 74 -2.36 -14.71 2.79
C ILE A 74 -1.60 -15.62 3.75
N GLU A 75 -0.50 -16.18 3.28
CA GLU A 75 0.44 -16.93 4.12
C GLU A 75 1.59 -16.02 4.56
N VAL A 76 1.89 -16.02 5.85
CA VAL A 76 3.00 -15.27 6.44
C VAL A 76 3.97 -16.20 7.14
N SER A 77 5.26 -15.89 7.07
CA SER A 77 6.31 -16.75 7.62
C SER A 77 6.51 -16.59 9.14
N GLY A 78 6.21 -15.40 9.67
CA GLY A 78 6.41 -15.03 11.07
C GLY A 78 5.11 -14.98 11.89
N GLY A 79 5.23 -14.97 13.21
CA GLY A 79 4.10 -14.69 14.11
C GLY A 79 3.90 -13.20 14.36
N ASP A 80 4.96 -12.40 14.23
CA ASP A 80 4.95 -10.95 14.42
C ASP A 80 4.89 -10.23 13.07
N THR A 81 3.69 -10.26 12.48
CA THR A 81 3.39 -9.60 11.20
C THR A 81 2.15 -8.76 11.37
N SER A 82 2.05 -7.66 10.64
CA SER A 82 0.88 -6.78 10.75
C SER A 82 0.53 -6.15 9.41
N GLY A 83 -0.75 -5.87 9.22
CA GLY A 83 -1.26 -5.16 8.05
C GLY A 83 -1.29 -3.66 8.27
N GLU A 84 -0.78 -2.89 7.32
CA GLU A 84 -1.00 -1.44 7.25
C GLU A 84 -1.88 -1.14 6.05
N ALA A 85 -3.06 -0.53 6.25
CA ALA A 85 -3.92 -0.12 5.14
C ALA A 85 -3.25 1.01 4.36
N GLU A 86 -3.29 0.95 3.04
CA GLU A 86 -2.75 1.98 2.16
C GLU A 86 -3.67 2.24 0.96
N PRO A 87 -3.81 3.50 0.50
CA PRO A 87 -4.31 3.76 -0.84
C PRO A 87 -3.33 3.19 -1.87
N VAL A 88 -3.88 2.50 -2.88
CA VAL A 88 -3.09 1.85 -3.92
C VAL A 88 -3.31 2.57 -5.24
N LEU A 89 -2.25 3.12 -5.83
CA LEU A 89 -2.28 3.74 -7.15
C LEU A 89 -2.07 2.63 -8.19
N VAL A 90 -3.03 2.47 -9.10
CA VAL A 90 -2.96 1.47 -10.15
C VAL A 90 -2.92 2.16 -11.50
N ARG A 91 -1.88 1.87 -12.30
CA ARG A 91 -1.83 2.20 -13.73
C ARG A 91 -2.11 0.94 -14.53
N HIS A 92 -3.10 0.99 -15.40
CA HIS A 92 -3.40 -0.08 -16.36
C HIS A 92 -3.69 0.52 -17.73
N ASP A 93 -2.97 0.09 -18.77
CA ASP A 93 -3.12 0.61 -20.14
C ASP A 93 -3.11 2.15 -20.21
N GLY A 94 -2.22 2.78 -19.43
CA GLY A 94 -2.07 4.23 -19.36
C GLY A 94 -3.18 4.97 -18.59
N ARG A 95 -4.18 4.28 -18.04
CA ARG A 95 -5.25 4.84 -17.21
C ARG A 95 -4.94 4.65 -15.73
N TRP A 96 -5.37 5.60 -14.91
CA TRP A 96 -5.17 5.59 -13.47
C TRP A 96 -6.43 5.20 -12.71
N TYR A 97 -6.20 4.43 -11.64
CA TYR A 97 -7.23 3.97 -10.73
C TYR A 97 -6.71 4.05 -9.29
N LEU A 98 -7.63 4.25 -8.36
CA LEU A 98 -7.40 4.20 -6.92
C LEU A 98 -7.98 2.91 -6.34
N GLY A 99 -7.15 2.16 -5.64
CA GLY A 99 -7.50 0.98 -4.85
C GLY A 99 -7.24 1.19 -3.37
N ILE A 100 -7.48 0.14 -2.59
CA ILE A 100 -6.99 -0.01 -1.22
C ILE A 100 -6.33 -1.38 -1.08
N GLY A 101 -5.26 -1.45 -0.30
CA GLY A 101 -4.59 -2.70 0.02
C GLY A 101 -3.88 -2.61 1.35
N SER A 102 -3.16 -3.68 1.70
CA SER A 102 -2.30 -3.71 2.87
C SER A 102 -0.84 -3.88 2.50
N ASP A 103 0.01 -2.97 3.00
CA ASP A 103 1.45 -3.22 3.11
C ASP A 103 1.71 -4.15 4.29
N HIS A 104 1.28 -5.41 4.17
CA HIS A 104 1.47 -6.40 5.22
C HIS A 104 2.97 -6.63 5.42
N THR A 105 3.45 -6.54 6.65
CA THR A 105 4.89 -6.43 6.93
C THR A 105 5.31 -7.36 8.06
N ASP A 106 6.48 -7.98 7.90
CA ASP A 106 7.18 -8.79 8.91
C ASP A 106 7.95 -7.87 9.85
N ARG A 107 7.46 -7.73 11.09
CA ARG A 107 7.99 -6.73 12.04
C ARG A 107 9.31 -7.13 12.65
N GLU A 108 9.56 -8.43 12.79
CA GLU A 108 10.88 -8.93 13.21
C GLU A 108 11.95 -8.54 12.19
N ARG A 109 11.68 -8.74 10.89
CA ARG A 109 12.63 -8.37 9.82
C ARG A 109 12.82 -6.88 9.66
N GLU A 110 11.78 -6.09 9.93
CA GLU A 110 11.82 -4.63 9.75
C GLU A 110 12.86 -3.96 10.65
N THR A 111 13.13 -4.55 11.82
CA THR A 111 14.20 -4.09 12.73
C THR A 111 15.61 -4.24 12.15
N VAL A 112 15.76 -5.06 11.10
CA VAL A 112 17.04 -5.35 10.45
C VAL A 112 17.11 -4.68 9.08
N ASP A 113 16.10 -4.87 8.23
CA ASP A 113 16.01 -4.30 6.88
C ASP A 113 14.54 -4.08 6.48
N ILE A 114 14.17 -2.81 6.32
CA ILE A 114 12.81 -2.37 5.95
C ILE A 114 12.39 -2.88 4.56
N GLY A 115 13.34 -3.00 3.62
CA GLY A 115 13.04 -3.52 2.30
C GLY A 115 12.73 -5.01 2.32
N ASP A 116 13.51 -5.78 3.07
CA ASP A 116 13.29 -7.22 3.22
C ASP A 116 12.02 -7.53 4.01
N SER A 117 11.67 -6.72 5.01
CA SER A 117 10.39 -6.87 5.72
C SER A 117 9.20 -6.67 4.79
N LYS A 118 9.24 -5.64 3.94
CA LYS A 118 8.22 -5.39 2.93
C LYS A 118 8.16 -6.51 1.91
N ARG A 119 9.28 -7.10 1.49
CA ARG A 119 9.29 -8.24 0.55
C ARG A 119 8.88 -9.58 1.17
N ALA A 120 8.91 -9.71 2.50
CA ALA A 120 8.67 -10.97 3.19
C ALA A 120 7.21 -11.42 3.20
N CYS A 121 6.27 -10.50 3.00
CA CYS A 121 4.84 -10.76 3.12
C CYS A 121 4.10 -10.47 1.81
N PRO A 122 3.03 -11.24 1.50
CA PRO A 122 2.09 -10.88 0.44
C PRO A 122 1.45 -9.51 0.68
N LYS A 123 1.03 -8.86 -0.41
CA LYS A 123 0.42 -7.52 -0.44
C LYS A 123 -1.04 -7.63 -0.87
N PRO A 124 -1.98 -7.89 0.06
CA PRO A 124 -3.38 -8.07 -0.28
C PRO A 124 -4.00 -6.74 -0.71
N VAL A 125 -4.80 -6.74 -1.78
CA VAL A 125 -5.51 -5.58 -2.34
C VAL A 125 -6.98 -5.89 -2.56
N ALA A 126 -7.83 -4.87 -2.47
CA ALA A 126 -9.23 -4.99 -2.81
C ALA A 126 -9.40 -5.42 -4.28
N THR A 127 -10.47 -6.18 -4.55
CA THR A 127 -10.86 -6.53 -5.93
C THR A 127 -11.41 -5.35 -6.71
N HIS A 128 -11.81 -4.27 -6.03
CA HIS A 128 -12.43 -3.11 -6.67
C HIS A 128 -11.51 -1.90 -6.66
N VAL A 129 -11.54 -1.15 -7.76
CA VAL A 129 -10.85 0.13 -7.91
C VAL A 129 -11.79 1.21 -8.43
N VAL A 130 -11.44 2.47 -8.18
CA VAL A 130 -12.14 3.66 -8.66
C VAL A 130 -11.31 4.32 -9.77
N PRO A 131 -11.89 4.67 -10.93
CA PRO A 131 -11.14 5.37 -11.96
C PRO A 131 -10.81 6.79 -11.51
N VAL A 132 -9.56 7.20 -11.72
CA VAL A 132 -9.07 8.55 -11.41
C VAL A 132 -8.43 9.13 -12.67
N PRO A 133 -9.20 9.83 -13.52
CA PRO A 133 -8.67 10.37 -14.77
C PRO A 133 -7.64 11.49 -14.56
N ASP A 134 -7.73 12.18 -13.43
CA ASP A 134 -6.84 13.25 -13.01
C ASP A 134 -6.66 13.18 -11.49
N TRP A 135 -5.41 13.08 -11.04
CA TRP A 135 -5.07 13.03 -9.61
C TRP A 135 -5.32 14.36 -8.91
N ASP A 136 -5.24 15.49 -9.62
CA ASP A 136 -5.50 16.82 -9.04
C ASP A 136 -7.01 17.09 -8.89
N GLY A 137 -7.85 16.36 -9.66
CA GLY A 137 -9.30 16.41 -9.56
C GLY A 137 -9.89 15.56 -8.43
N LEU A 138 -9.12 14.64 -7.85
CA LEU A 138 -9.52 13.84 -6.70
C LEU A 138 -9.28 14.64 -5.41
N ASP A 139 -10.30 14.79 -4.58
CA ASP A 139 -10.13 15.37 -3.24
C ASP A 139 -9.46 14.35 -2.29
N TRP A 140 -8.14 14.24 -2.48
CA TRP A 140 -7.26 13.35 -1.74
C TRP A 140 -7.30 13.65 -0.24
N ASP A 141 -7.32 14.92 0.14
CA ASP A 141 -7.23 15.34 1.53
C ASP A 141 -8.52 15.02 2.30
N ALA A 142 -9.69 15.05 1.64
CA ALA A 142 -10.94 14.62 2.25
C ALA A 142 -11.20 13.10 2.17
N THR A 143 -10.37 12.35 1.44
CA THR A 143 -10.46 10.87 1.43
C THR A 143 -9.99 10.33 2.78
N THR A 144 -10.74 9.39 3.36
CA THR A 144 -10.41 8.78 4.65
C THR A 144 -10.16 7.29 4.51
N MET A 145 -9.29 6.78 5.38
CA MET A 145 -8.87 5.39 5.43
C MET A 145 -8.95 4.88 6.86
N SER A 146 -9.50 3.68 7.01
CA SER A 146 -9.62 3.01 8.30
C SER A 146 -9.26 1.53 8.15
N SER A 147 -8.73 0.93 9.22
CA SER A 147 -8.49 -0.50 9.29
C SER A 147 -8.80 -1.07 10.66
N TRP A 148 -9.09 -2.37 10.67
CA TRP A 148 -9.38 -3.15 11.87
C TRP A 148 -8.59 -4.45 11.83
N VAL A 149 -8.19 -4.91 13.02
CA VAL A 149 -7.51 -6.18 13.24
C VAL A 149 -8.28 -6.96 14.29
N ASP A 150 -8.74 -8.16 13.92
CA ASP A 150 -9.55 -9.04 14.77
C ASP A 150 -10.80 -8.35 15.39
N GLY A 151 -11.32 -7.33 14.71
CA GLY A 151 -12.49 -6.53 15.12
C GLY A 151 -12.15 -5.22 15.84
N ASP A 152 -10.91 -5.05 16.29
CA ASP A 152 -10.46 -3.83 16.96
C ASP A 152 -9.98 -2.79 15.94
N ALA A 153 -10.33 -1.52 16.17
CA ALA A 153 -9.88 -0.43 15.31
C ALA A 153 -8.35 -0.26 15.42
N TYR A 154 -7.69 -0.23 14.27
CA TYR A 154 -6.24 -0.21 14.18
C TYR A 154 -5.70 1.09 13.55
N GLN A 155 -6.34 1.55 12.47
CA GLN A 155 -6.03 2.83 11.82
C GLN A 155 -7.32 3.59 11.54
N ASP A 156 -7.28 4.91 11.66
CA ASP A 156 -8.34 5.80 11.21
C ASP A 156 -7.77 7.20 10.94
N GLY A 157 -7.89 7.68 9.70
CA GLY A 157 -7.32 8.97 9.33
C GLY A 157 -7.64 9.43 7.92
N SER A 158 -7.39 10.71 7.65
CA SER A 158 -7.45 11.29 6.32
C SER A 158 -6.11 11.13 5.59
N LEU A 159 -6.16 10.99 4.25
CA LEU A 159 -4.96 10.94 3.41
C LEU A 159 -4.25 12.30 3.28
N ALA A 160 -4.76 13.37 3.88
CA ALA A 160 -4.14 14.70 3.91
C ALA A 160 -2.72 14.67 4.51
N LYS A 161 -2.42 13.69 5.36
CA LYS A 161 -1.07 13.48 5.93
C LYS A 161 -0.09 12.84 4.95
N LEU A 162 -0.57 12.25 3.86
CA LEU A 162 0.25 11.56 2.86
C LEU A 162 0.58 12.49 1.68
N ARG A 163 1.72 12.24 1.04
CA ARG A 163 2.08 12.85 -0.24
C ARG A 163 0.98 12.57 -1.27
N ARG A 164 0.72 13.54 -2.14
CA ARG A 164 -0.28 13.39 -3.20
C ARG A 164 0.21 12.44 -4.29
N PRO A 165 -0.70 11.67 -4.93
CA PRO A 165 -0.35 10.71 -5.97
C PRO A 165 0.51 11.28 -7.10
N ALA A 166 0.17 12.48 -7.62
CA ALA A 166 0.92 13.12 -8.69
C ALA A 166 2.42 13.32 -8.35
N GLY A 167 2.71 13.72 -7.12
CA GLY A 167 4.09 13.88 -6.65
C GLY A 167 4.83 12.54 -6.49
N LEU A 168 4.15 11.50 -5.99
CA LEU A 168 4.75 10.17 -5.88
C LEU A 168 5.07 9.56 -7.26
N VAL A 169 4.15 9.69 -8.21
CA VAL A 169 4.34 9.20 -9.59
C VAL A 169 5.45 9.97 -10.29
N ALA A 170 5.52 11.30 -10.13
CA ALA A 170 6.61 12.10 -10.68
C ALA A 170 7.97 11.66 -10.13
N LEU A 171 8.07 11.42 -8.81
CA LEU A 171 9.30 10.94 -8.18
C LEU A 171 9.72 9.55 -8.65
N LEU A 172 8.77 8.63 -8.90
CA LEU A 172 9.09 7.34 -9.52
C LEU A 172 9.73 7.51 -10.91
N GLY A 173 9.19 8.42 -11.73
CA GLY A 173 9.73 8.75 -13.05
C GLY A 173 11.11 9.39 -12.98
N GLU A 174 11.28 10.42 -12.14
CA GLU A 174 12.55 11.15 -11.97
C GLU A 174 13.70 10.24 -11.52
N ARG A 175 13.38 9.21 -10.72
CA ARG A 175 14.37 8.23 -10.23
C ARG A 175 14.59 7.06 -11.17
N GLY A 176 13.98 7.08 -12.36
CA GLY A 176 14.08 5.99 -13.35
C GLY A 176 13.47 4.68 -12.87
N LEU A 177 12.56 4.73 -11.90
CA LEU A 177 11.86 3.58 -11.36
C LEU A 177 10.54 3.32 -12.11
N ASP A 178 10.00 4.32 -12.81
CA ASP A 178 8.86 4.13 -13.70
C ASP A 178 9.30 3.44 -15.01
N GLN A 179 8.82 2.22 -15.23
CA GLN A 179 9.09 1.43 -16.44
C GLN A 179 8.04 1.62 -17.55
N GLU A 180 7.17 2.63 -17.44
CA GLU A 180 6.10 2.95 -18.41
C GLU A 180 5.12 1.79 -18.72
N ARG A 181 5.10 0.76 -17.87
CA ARG A 181 4.18 -0.39 -17.91
C ARG A 181 3.10 -0.27 -16.83
N ASP A 182 2.25 -1.27 -16.70
CA ASP A 182 1.28 -1.31 -15.60
C ASP A 182 1.99 -1.20 -14.25
N LEU A 183 1.38 -0.50 -13.30
CA LEU A 183 1.96 -0.19 -12.00
C LEU A 183 0.93 -0.44 -10.89
N VAL A 184 1.39 -1.02 -9.80
CA VAL A 184 0.69 -1.08 -8.52
C VAL A 184 1.60 -0.46 -7.46
N CYS A 185 1.21 0.71 -6.94
CA CYS A 185 2.00 1.47 -5.97
C CYS A 185 1.20 1.66 -4.68
N PHE A 186 1.70 1.08 -3.58
CA PHE A 186 1.21 1.30 -2.23
C PHE A 186 1.76 2.66 -1.75
N ALA A 187 0.87 3.63 -1.52
CA ALA A 187 1.25 5.05 -1.41
C ALA A 187 1.52 5.52 0.03
N GLY A 188 1.79 4.57 0.93
CA GLY A 188 2.02 4.75 2.35
C GLY A 188 0.75 4.75 3.18
N THR A 189 0.93 4.82 4.49
CA THR A 189 -0.13 4.52 5.46
C THR A 189 -0.40 5.66 6.43
N VAL A 190 -1.60 5.73 6.98
CA VAL A 190 -1.94 6.69 8.05
C VAL A 190 -1.48 6.17 9.42
N PRO A 191 -1.20 7.05 10.40
CA PRO A 191 -0.74 6.63 11.71
C PRO A 191 -1.68 5.63 12.39
N LEU A 192 -1.09 4.68 13.12
CA LEU A 192 -1.83 3.75 13.98
C LEU A 192 -2.54 4.51 15.09
N LEU A 193 -3.73 4.04 15.48
CA LEU A 193 -4.50 4.63 16.57
C LEU A 193 -3.78 4.56 17.93
N THR A 194 -3.05 3.48 18.17
CA THR A 194 -2.31 3.23 19.43
C THR A 194 -0.83 3.57 19.34
N GLY A 195 -0.31 3.81 18.13
CA GLY A 195 1.13 3.95 17.88
C GLY A 195 1.93 2.64 17.97
N THR A 196 1.28 1.49 18.14
CA THR A 196 1.94 0.19 18.32
C THR A 196 1.45 -0.80 17.28
N PHE A 197 2.39 -1.47 16.61
CA PHE A 197 2.09 -2.57 15.70
C PHE A 197 1.54 -3.77 16.48
N VAL A 198 0.51 -4.41 15.93
CA VAL A 198 -0.08 -5.61 16.53
C VAL A 198 -0.12 -6.75 15.53
N ALA A 199 0.21 -7.96 16.00
CA ALA A 199 -0.07 -9.17 15.27
C ALA A 199 -1.55 -9.53 15.39
N GLY A 200 -2.15 -9.98 14.29
CA GLY A 200 -3.55 -10.36 14.27
C GLY A 200 -3.91 -11.20 13.05
N THR A 201 -5.10 -11.80 13.09
CA THR A 201 -5.51 -12.81 12.12
C THR A 201 -6.31 -12.21 10.98
N THR A 202 -7.42 -11.54 11.28
CA THR A 202 -8.34 -11.01 10.28
C THR A 202 -8.20 -9.50 10.20
N TRP A 203 -7.93 -9.01 9.00
CA TRP A 203 -7.73 -7.60 8.72
C TRP A 203 -8.86 -7.09 7.86
N HIS A 204 -9.47 -5.97 8.25
CA HIS A 204 -10.47 -5.28 7.45
C HIS A 204 -9.95 -3.89 7.09
N LEU A 205 -10.04 -3.52 5.82
CA LEU A 205 -9.55 -2.25 5.29
C LEU A 205 -10.72 -1.51 4.64
N ARG A 206 -10.78 -0.18 4.82
CA ARG A 206 -11.78 0.68 4.20
C ARG A 206 -11.16 1.98 3.71
N LEU A 207 -11.45 2.35 2.46
CA LEU A 207 -11.17 3.67 1.88
C LEU A 207 -12.49 4.35 1.52
N ALA A 208 -12.77 5.52 2.07
CA ALA A 208 -13.99 6.28 1.79
C ALA A 208 -13.65 7.57 1.02
N LEU A 209 -14.22 7.71 -0.17
CA LEU A 209 -14.08 8.89 -1.00
C LEU A 209 -15.14 9.95 -0.63
N PRO A 210 -14.86 11.25 -0.82
CA PRO A 210 -15.79 12.34 -0.48
C PRO A 210 -17.11 12.31 -1.24
N ASP A 211 -17.15 11.66 -2.40
CA ASP A 211 -18.36 11.50 -3.22
C ASP A 211 -19.25 10.32 -2.77
N GLY A 212 -18.90 9.67 -1.67
CA GLY A 212 -19.67 8.57 -1.07
C GLY A 212 -19.26 7.18 -1.53
N ARG A 213 -18.39 7.06 -2.55
CA ARG A 213 -17.84 5.75 -2.94
C ARG A 213 -16.94 5.21 -1.84
N THR A 214 -16.95 3.90 -1.66
CA THR A 214 -16.12 3.21 -0.66
C THR A 214 -15.49 1.98 -1.29
N LEU A 215 -14.21 1.75 -1.00
CA LEU A 215 -13.50 0.51 -1.30
C LEU A 215 -13.22 -0.24 -0.01
N THR A 216 -13.33 -1.56 -0.04
CA THR A 216 -13.10 -2.41 1.13
C THR A 216 -12.35 -3.66 0.74
N HIS A 217 -11.55 -4.17 1.68
CA HIS A 217 -10.96 -5.48 1.58
C HIS A 217 -10.94 -6.16 2.94
N THR A 218 -11.11 -7.48 2.96
CA THR A 218 -10.92 -8.29 4.17
C THR A 218 -10.06 -9.47 3.79
N TYR A 219 -9.03 -9.73 4.58
CA TYR A 219 -8.19 -10.90 4.41
C TYR A 219 -7.76 -11.49 5.77
N ASP A 220 -7.44 -12.78 5.78
CA ASP A 220 -6.80 -13.43 6.93
C ASP A 220 -5.30 -13.62 6.67
N ALA A 221 -4.46 -13.24 7.63
CA ALA A 221 -3.06 -13.60 7.67
C ALA A 221 -2.89 -14.91 8.46
N LYS A 222 -2.48 -15.98 7.78
CA LYS A 222 -2.25 -17.29 8.38
C LYS A 222 -0.77 -17.58 8.40
N LYS A 223 -0.28 -18.06 9.54
CA LYS A 223 1.08 -18.58 9.63
C LYS A 223 1.21 -19.84 8.76
N ALA A 224 2.18 -19.84 7.86
CA ALA A 224 2.52 -20.98 7.01
C ALA A 224 3.01 -22.19 7.81
#